data_AF-A0A8S2YK58-F1
#
_entry.id   AF-A0A8S2YK58-F1
#
_cell.length_a   1.000
_cell.length_b   1.000
_cell.length_c   1.000
_cell.angle_alpha   90.00
_cell.angle_beta   90.00
_cell.angle_gamma   90.00
#
_symmetry.space_group_name_H-M   'P 1'
#
loop_
_entity.id
_entity.type
_entity.pdbx_description
1 polymer ?
#
loop_
_entity_poly.entity_id
_entity_poly.type
_entity_poly.pdbx_seq_one_letter_code
_entity_poly.pdbx_strand_id
1 'polypeptide(L)' 'SSRQIPPFRDLKQNEIGFEGIRIMCNDLNMFIGKMKADSILFEESNGTYGKEIIIRDPDNVPIYVSQNKSER' A
#
# COMPACT_ATOMS: atom_id res chain seq x y z
N SER A 1 23.58 3.77 -24.58
CA SER A 1 22.26 4.43 -24.47
C SER A 1 21.66 4.13 -23.11
N SER A 2 21.79 5.05 -22.16
CA SER A 2 21.20 4.94 -20.82
C SER A 2 19.69 5.20 -20.90
N ARG A 3 18.87 4.19 -20.60
CA ARG A 3 17.42 4.39 -20.45
C ARG A 3 17.19 5.28 -19.23
N GLN A 4 16.93 6.56 -19.47
CA GLN A 4 16.56 7.51 -18.42
C GLN A 4 15.10 7.24 -18.08
N ILE A 5 14.83 6.76 -16.86
CA ILE A 5 13.46 6.66 -16.36
C ILE A 5 12.95 8.11 -16.29
N PRO A 6 11.85 8.46 -16.97
CA PRO A 6 11.34 9.81 -16.94
C PRO A 6 11.03 10.18 -15.48
N PRO A 7 11.37 11.40 -15.05
CA PRO A 7 10.99 11.85 -13.72
C PRO A 7 9.47 11.73 -13.60
N PHE A 8 9.01 11.16 -12.48
CA PHE A 8 7.60 11.14 -12.14
C PHE A 8 7.10 12.59 -12.22
N ARG A 9 6.27 12.89 -13.22
CA ARG A 9 5.58 14.18 -13.28
C ARG A 9 4.72 14.26 -12.03
N ASP A 10 4.80 15.40 -11.33
CA ASP A 10 4.05 15.68 -10.11
C ASP A 10 2.66 15.03 -10.15
N LEU A 11 2.41 14.11 -9.20
CA LEU A 11 1.16 13.35 -9.06
C LEU A 11 -0.09 14.24 -8.99
N LYS A 12 0.10 15.54 -8.72
CA LYS A 12 -0.96 16.55 -8.61
C LYS A 12 -1.77 16.77 -9.89
N GLN A 13 -1.25 16.46 -11.07
CA GLN A 13 -2.01 16.61 -12.33
C GLN A 13 -2.81 15.35 -12.73
N ASN A 14 -2.67 14.24 -12.01
CA ASN A 14 -3.34 12.96 -12.29
C ASN A 14 -4.17 12.44 -11.09
N GLU A 15 -4.69 13.33 -10.23
CA GLU A 15 -5.59 12.93 -9.13
C GLU A 15 -6.85 12.20 -9.63
N ILE A 16 -7.18 12.34 -10.93
CA ILE A 16 -8.12 11.45 -11.61
C ILE A 16 -7.37 10.16 -12.00
N GLY A 17 -7.27 9.21 -11.06
CA GLY A 17 -6.80 7.85 -11.32
C GLY A 17 -5.73 7.31 -10.37
N PHE A 18 -5.14 8.14 -9.51
CA PHE A 18 -4.25 7.67 -8.45
C PHE A 18 -5.01 7.47 -7.13
N GLU A 19 -5.31 6.21 -6.82
CA GLU A 19 -6.06 5.84 -5.61
C GLU A 19 -5.18 5.47 -4.42
N GLY A 20 -3.86 5.31 -4.62
CA GLY A 20 -2.90 4.98 -3.56
C GLY A 20 -1.81 3.99 -4.00
N ILE A 21 -1.01 3.56 -3.03
CA ILE A 21 0.07 2.58 -3.22
C ILE A 21 -0.39 1.22 -2.69
N ARG A 22 -0.08 0.13 -3.39
CA ARG A 22 -0.31 -1.22 -2.88
C ARG A 22 1.00 -1.94 -2.59
N ILE A 23 1.12 -2.48 -1.39
CA ILE A 23 2.23 -3.33 -0.96
C ILE A 23 1.69 -4.76 -0.83
N MET A 24 2.30 -5.68 -1.58
CA MET A 24 2.04 -7.10 -1.43
C MET A 24 3.03 -7.69 -0.42
N CYS A 25 2.51 -8.38 0.59
CA CYS A 25 3.31 -9.05 1.61
C CYS A 25 3.03 -10.56 1.64
N ASN A 26 3.97 -11.31 2.20
CA ASN A 26 3.83 -12.78 2.33
C ASN A 26 2.96 -13.16 3.52
N ASP A 27 2.99 -12.35 4.59
CA ASP A 27 2.24 -12.59 5.82
C ASP A 27 1.66 -11.27 6.34
N LEU A 28 0.37 -11.08 6.10
CA LEU A 28 -0.35 -9.89 6.54
C LEU A 28 -0.50 -9.84 8.07
N ASN A 29 -0.61 -10.98 8.74
CA ASN A 29 -0.80 -11.00 10.19
C ASN A 29 0.49 -10.59 10.92
N MET A 30 1.66 -11.04 10.43
CA MET A 30 2.95 -10.57 10.93
C MET A 30 3.10 -9.06 10.74
N PHE A 31 2.70 -8.54 9.57
CA PHE A 31 2.75 -7.10 9.29
C PHE A 31 1.86 -6.30 10.25
N ILE A 32 0.61 -6.74 10.45
CA ILE A 32 -0.32 -6.15 11.43
C ILE A 32 0.27 -6.18 12.84
N GLY A 33 0.90 -7.29 13.24
CA GLY A 33 1.54 -7.42 14.54
C GLY A 33 2.61 -6.36 14.78
N LYS A 34 3.44 -6.09 13.77
CA LYS A 34 4.46 -5.02 13.84
C LYS A 34 3.83 -3.63 13.91
N MET A 35 2.83 -3.34 13.09
CA MET A 35 2.13 -2.05 13.12
C MET A 35 1.53 -1.76 14.51
N LYS A 36 0.92 -2.77 15.15
CA LYS A 36 0.42 -2.64 16.53
C LYS A 36 1.54 -2.40 17.54
N ALA A 37 2.67 -3.10 17.42
CA ALA A 37 3.81 -2.94 18.32
C ALA A 37 4.39 -1.52 18.25
N ASP A 38 4.40 -0.92 17.07
CA ASP A 38 4.91 0.43 16.83
C ASP A 38 3.84 1.52 17.01
N SER A 39 2.64 1.17 17.49
CA SER A 39 1.49 2.08 17.66
C SER A 39 1.09 2.83 16.37
N ILE A 40 1.32 2.21 15.22
CA ILE A 40 0.93 2.77 13.93
C ILE A 40 -0.55 2.49 13.69
N LEU A 41 -1.30 3.55 13.39
CA LEU A 41 -2.73 3.46 13.09
C LEU A 41 -2.95 2.87 11.70
N PHE A 42 -3.94 1.97 11.60
CA PHE A 42 -4.37 1.38 10.35
C PHE A 42 -5.87 1.06 10.39
N GLU A 43 -6.48 0.96 9.21
CA GLU A 43 -7.86 0.54 9.02
C GLU A 43 -7.88 -0.88 8.42
N GLU A 44 -8.81 -1.73 8.85
CA GLU A 44 -9.02 -3.03 8.21
C GLU A 44 -9.99 -2.89 7.03
N SER A 45 -9.69 -3.55 5.90
CA SER A 45 -10.51 -3.51 4.69
C SER A 45 -10.59 -4.89 4.03
N ASN A 46 -11.63 -5.12 3.24
CA ASN A 46 -11.74 -6.27 2.34
C ASN A 46 -11.60 -5.78 0.90
N GLY A 47 -10.37 -5.61 0.45
CA GLY A 47 -10.04 -5.13 -0.89
C GLY A 47 -9.98 -6.22 -1.94
N THR A 48 -9.38 -5.88 -3.09
CA THR A 48 -9.31 -6.74 -4.29
C THR A 48 -8.75 -8.14 -4.02
N TYR A 49 -7.85 -8.30 -3.05
CA TYR A 49 -7.20 -9.57 -2.71
C TYR A 49 -7.76 -10.24 -1.44
N GLY A 50 -8.87 -9.72 -0.91
CA GLY A 50 -9.48 -10.15 0.35
C GLY A 50 -9.04 -9.26 1.52
N LYS A 51 -8.73 -9.87 2.67
CA LYS A 51 -8.30 -9.13 3.87
C LYS A 51 -7.05 -8.31 3.56
N GLU A 52 -7.11 -7.03 3.85
CA GLU A 52 -6.01 -6.07 3.75
C GLU A 52 -6.09 -5.06 4.89
N ILE A 53 -5.03 -4.29 5.08
CA ILE A 53 -5.06 -3.09 5.92
C ILE A 53 -4.72 -1.86 5.09
N ILE A 54 -5.21 -0.71 5.53
CA ILE A 54 -4.89 0.59 4.95
C ILE A 54 -4.11 1.37 6.01
N ILE A 55 -2.88 1.73 5.66
CA ILE A 55 -2.08 2.71 6.41
C ILE A 55 -2.03 4.01 5.61
N ARG A 56 -1.65 5.11 6.27
CA ARG A 56 -1.50 6.41 5.62
C ARG A 56 -0.09 6.91 5.81
N ASP A 57 0.47 7.46 4.74
CA ASP A 57 1.75 8.17 4.83
C ASP A 57 1.55 9.56 5.47
N PRO A 58 2.64 10.32 5.73
CA PRO A 58 2.54 11.66 6.31
C PRO A 58 1.74 12.67 5.47
N ASP A 59 1.62 12.45 4.16
CA ASP A 59 0.85 13.28 3.23
C ASP A 59 -0.60 12.78 3.08
N ASN A 60 -1.03 11.85 3.94
CA ASN A 60 -2.37 11.25 3.99
C ASN A 60 -2.71 10.38 2.76
N VAL A 61 -1.71 9.97 1.97
CA VAL A 61 -1.87 9.07 0.83
C VAL A 61 -2.13 7.65 1.36
N PRO A 62 -3.19 6.96 0.87
CA PRO A 62 -3.50 5.60 1.30
C PRO A 62 -2.48 4.60 0.75
N ILE A 63 -2.03 3.71 1.64
CA ILE A 63 -1.19 2.56 1.31
C ILE A 63 -1.94 1.29 1.72
N TYR A 64 -2.32 0.51 0.72
CA TYR A 64 -3.01 -0.78 0.89
C TYR A 64 -1.97 -1.88 1.08
N VAL A 65 -2.06 -2.64 2.18
CA VAL A 65 -1.19 -3.79 2.44
C VAL A 65 -2.01 -5.05 2.37
N SER A 66 -1.76 -5.87 1.35
CA SER A 66 -2.48 -7.11 1.09
C SER A 66 -1.54 -8.29 1.06
N GLN A 67 -2.07 -9.49 1.28
CA GLN A 67 -1.33 -10.73 1.07
C GLN A 67 -1.78 -11.39 -0.22
N ASN A 68 -0.81 -11.82 -1.04
CA ASN A 68 -1.14 -12.58 -2.24
C ASN A 68 -1.55 -14.00 -1.83
N LYS A 69 -2.73 -14.45 -2.23
CA LYS A 69 -3.24 -15.80 -1.90
C LYS A 69 -2.70 -16.90 -2.83
N SER A 70 -1.79 -16.58 -3.74
CA SER A 70 -1.31 -17.48 -4.81
C SER A 70 -0.44 -18.66 -4.38
N GLU A 71 -0.34 -19.01 -3.10
CA GLU A 71 0.37 -20.21 -2.66
C GLU A 71 -0.56 -21.12 -1.84
N ARG A 72 -1.28 -21.98 -2.56
CA ARG A 72 -1.71 -23.30 -2.10
C ARG A 72 -1.43 -24.31 -3.20
#